data_AF-A0A9N9XE43-F1
#
_entry.id   AF-A0A9N9XE43-F1
#
_cell.length_a   1.000
_cell.length_b   1.000
_cell.length_c   1.000
_cell.angle_alpha   90.00
_cell.angle_beta   90.00
_cell.angle_gamma   90.00
#
_symmetry.space_group_name_H-M   'P 1'
#
loop_
_entity.id
_entity.type
_entity.pdbx_description
1 polymer ?
#
loop_
_entity_poly.entity_id
_entity_poly.type
_entity_poly.pdbx_seq_one_letter_code
_entity_poly.pdbx_strand_id
1 'polypeptide(L)'
;MGTFQPQVADNSGRPIMDAIDEDILEIIEEVPGISTRVIAAQLNVPHVRVWRCLKDQLLKPYHLTTTVQELLVENYPKRIGFCDWLLMKNTRNVNFIRNILFTDEATFSRNGIT
;
A
#
# COMPACT_ATOMS: atom_id res chain seq x y z
N MET A 1 41.45 30.85 -30.10
CA MET A 1 40.67 29.80 -30.79
C MET A 1 40.52 28.64 -29.81
N GLY A 2 39.44 28.63 -29.02
CA GLY A 2 39.21 27.58 -28.02
C GLY A 2 38.42 26.43 -28.63
N THR A 3 38.99 25.24 -28.67
CA THR A 3 38.32 24.03 -29.15
C THR A 3 37.61 23.36 -27.98
N PHE A 4 36.27 23.33 -28.02
CA PHE A 4 35.46 22.51 -27.12
C PHE A 4 35.47 21.06 -27.65
N GLN A 5 35.99 20.13 -26.87
CA GLN A 5 35.87 18.70 -27.17
C GLN A 5 34.60 18.17 -26.49
N PRO A 6 33.66 17.56 -27.23
CA PRO A 6 32.49 16.98 -26.62
C PRO A 6 32.89 15.73 -25.82
N GLN A 7 32.52 15.68 -24.54
CA GLN A 7 32.59 14.43 -23.79
C GLN A 7 31.54 13.48 -24.36
N VAL A 8 32.00 12.41 -25.00
CA VAL A 8 31.15 11.29 -25.39
C VAL A 8 30.71 10.61 -24.10
N ALA A 9 29.53 10.97 -23.61
CA ALA A 9 28.87 10.23 -22.55
C ALA A 9 28.54 8.84 -23.08
N ASP A 10 29.06 7.80 -22.43
CA ASP A 10 28.64 6.43 -22.66
C ASP A 10 27.13 6.36 -22.46
N ASN A 11 26.39 6.10 -23.53
CA ASN A 11 24.94 6.06 -23.53
C ASN A 11 24.46 4.65 -23.15
N SER A 12 25.14 4.01 -22.19
CA SER A 12 24.61 2.87 -21.46
C SER A 12 23.41 3.41 -20.68
N GLY A 13 22.21 3.04 -21.12
CA GLY A 13 20.96 3.52 -20.52
C GLY A 13 20.97 3.34 -18.99
N ARG A 14 20.11 4.09 -18.30
CA ARG A 14 20.02 4.04 -16.83
C ARG A 14 19.96 2.58 -16.36
N PRO A 15 20.80 2.16 -15.39
CA PRO A 15 20.72 0.83 -14.80
C PRO A 15 19.28 0.53 -14.35
N ILE A 16 18.86 -0.73 -14.49
CA ILE A 16 17.49 -1.14 -14.14
C ILE A 16 17.21 -0.91 -12.64
N MET A 17 18.24 -1.01 -11.79
CA MET A 17 18.25 -0.58 -10.39
C MET A 17 19.63 0.00 -10.04
N ASP A 18 19.65 1.21 -9.50
CA ASP A 18 20.86 1.82 -8.94
C ASP A 18 20.99 1.43 -7.45
N ALA A 19 22.20 1.41 -6.87
CA ALA A 19 22.38 1.14 -5.42
C ALA A 19 21.56 2.10 -4.54
N ILE A 20 21.38 3.35 -4.99
CA ILE A 20 20.54 4.34 -4.31
C ILE A 20 19.06 3.96 -4.36
N ASP A 21 18.61 3.31 -5.43
CA ASP A 21 17.23 2.85 -5.55
C ASP A 21 16.99 1.65 -4.60
N GLU A 22 18.01 0.81 -4.35
CA GLU A 22 17.96 -0.24 -3.30
C GLU A 22 17.84 0.38 -1.90
N ASP A 23 18.68 1.35 -1.56
CA ASP A 23 18.62 2.05 -0.27
C ASP A 23 17.24 2.71 -0.04
N ILE A 24 16.65 3.30 -1.10
CA ILE A 24 15.31 3.91 -1.01
C ILE A 24 14.24 2.86 -0.67
N LEU A 25 14.33 1.67 -1.27
CA LEU A 25 13.35 0.61 -1.08
C LEU A 25 13.47 -0.04 0.29
N GLU A 26 14.70 -0.26 0.78
CA GLU A 26 14.96 -0.78 2.12
C GLU A 26 14.35 0.13 3.20
N ILE A 27 14.58 1.45 3.12
CA ILE A 27 14.04 2.41 4.10
C ILE A 27 12.49 2.38 4.15
N ILE A 28 11.84 2.18 3.01
CA ILE A 28 10.37 2.16 2.92
C ILE A 28 9.79 0.84 3.41
N GLU A 29 10.50 -0.25 3.17
CA GLU A 29 10.13 -1.56 3.70
C GLU A 29 10.23 -1.60 5.23
N GLU A 30 11.27 -1.00 5.80
CA GLU A 30 11.44 -0.88 7.26
C GLU A 30 10.40 0.05 7.90
N VAL A 31 10.10 1.19 7.27
CA VAL A 31 9.15 2.20 7.80
C VAL A 31 8.11 2.58 6.75
N PRO A 32 7.06 1.75 6.56
CA PRO A 32 5.98 2.06 5.65
C PRO A 32 5.26 3.35 6.07
N GLY A 33 5.23 4.34 5.17
CA GLY A 33 4.60 5.65 5.41
C GLY A 33 5.57 6.80 5.73
N ILE A 34 6.88 6.54 5.75
CA ILE A 34 7.88 7.59 5.82
C ILE A 34 7.72 8.59 4.65
N SER A 35 7.91 9.88 4.93
CA SER A 35 7.84 10.89 3.87
C SER A 35 8.99 10.69 2.89
N THR A 36 8.67 10.73 1.60
CA THR A 36 9.66 10.79 0.52
C THR A 36 10.69 11.91 0.73
N ARG A 37 10.35 13.03 1.40
CA ARG A 37 11.28 14.12 1.71
C ARG A 37 12.30 13.75 2.79
N VAL A 38 11.88 12.94 3.76
CA VAL A 38 12.75 12.45 4.84
C VAL A 38 13.78 11.50 4.26
N ILE A 39 13.35 10.55 3.41
CA ILE A 39 14.27 9.65 2.69
C ILE A 39 15.28 10.45 1.86
N ALA A 40 14.82 11.47 1.15
CA ALA A 40 15.69 12.30 0.32
C ALA A 40 16.78 13.02 1.15
N ALA A 41 16.42 13.49 2.35
CA ALA A 41 17.35 14.11 3.27
C ALA A 41 18.36 13.10 3.86
N GLN A 42 17.92 11.88 4.18
CA GLN A 42 18.79 10.81 4.70
C GLN A 42 19.83 10.36 3.67
N LEU A 43 19.42 10.19 2.41
CA LEU A 43 20.29 9.73 1.32
C LEU A 43 20.98 10.88 0.57
N ASN A 44 20.77 12.13 0.98
CA ASN A 44 21.29 13.33 0.32
C ASN A 44 21.01 13.37 -1.20
N VAL A 45 19.78 13.03 -1.59
CA VAL A 45 19.30 13.02 -2.98
C VAL A 45 18.12 13.96 -3.17
N PRO A 46 17.84 14.43 -4.40
CA PRO A 46 16.62 15.18 -4.66
C PRO A 46 15.39 14.30 -4.42
N HIS A 47 14.40 14.85 -3.73
CA HIS A 47 13.11 14.22 -3.44
C HIS A 47 12.42 13.60 -4.67
N VAL A 48 12.54 14.24 -5.82
CA VAL A 48 11.97 13.76 -7.09
C VAL A 48 12.58 12.42 -7.53
N ARG A 49 13.84 12.12 -7.18
CA ARG A 49 14.47 10.82 -7.44
C ARG A 49 13.79 9.72 -6.63
N VAL A 50 13.57 9.96 -5.34
CA VAL A 50 12.81 9.05 -4.46
C VAL A 50 11.43 8.79 -5.04
N TRP A 51 10.69 9.85 -5.41
CA TRP A 51 9.36 9.68 -6.00
C TRP A 51 9.37 8.88 -7.32
N ARG A 52 10.38 9.06 -8.18
CA ARG A 52 10.54 8.28 -9.41
C ARG A 52 10.80 6.80 -9.11
N CYS A 53 11.74 6.51 -8.20
CA CYS A 53 12.03 5.15 -7.76
C CYS A 53 10.75 4.42 -7.30
N LEU A 54 9.94 5.04 -6.43
CA LEU A 54 8.69 4.43 -5.96
C LEU A 54 7.68 4.22 -7.07
N LYS A 55 7.57 5.18 -7.98
CA LYS A 55 6.67 5.08 -9.13
C LYS A 55 7.08 3.93 -10.06
N ASP A 56 8.38 3.80 -10.33
CA ASP A 56 8.93 2.76 -11.21
C ASP A 56 8.73 1.37 -10.59
N GLN A 57 8.78 1.27 -9.25
CA GLN A 57 8.49 0.05 -8.48
C GLN A 57 6.99 -0.15 -8.16
N LEU A 58 6.10 0.67 -8.74
CA LEU A 58 4.65 0.62 -8.53
C LEU A 58 4.18 0.78 -7.07
N LEU A 59 5.03 1.34 -6.21
CA LEU A 59 4.71 1.66 -4.82
C LEU A 59 3.89 2.95 -4.75
N LYS A 60 2.60 2.79 -4.48
CA LYS A 60 1.67 3.91 -4.34
C LYS A 60 1.37 4.20 -2.87
N PRO A 61 1.34 5.48 -2.45
CA PRO A 61 0.85 5.84 -1.13
C PRO A 61 -0.57 5.29 -0.94
N TYR A 62 -0.77 4.56 0.14
CA TYR A 62 -2.08 4.04 0.53
C TYR A 62 -2.33 4.41 1.98
N HIS A 63 -3.51 4.98 2.24
CA HIS A 63 -3.96 5.23 3.60
C HIS A 63 -4.81 4.05 4.05
N LEU A 64 -4.32 3.30 5.04
CA LEU A 64 -5.12 2.28 5.72
C LEU A 64 -6.24 2.99 6.49
N THR A 65 -7.44 3.07 5.90
CA THR A 65 -8.62 3.56 6.60
C THR A 65 -9.19 2.45 7.50
N THR A 66 -8.51 2.18 8.61
CA THR A 66 -8.94 1.16 9.60
C THR A 66 -10.15 1.64 10.43
N THR A 67 -10.67 2.85 10.18
CA THR A 67 -11.67 3.52 11.02
C THR A 67 -13.11 3.33 10.55
N VAL A 68 -13.38 2.78 9.35
CA VAL A 68 -14.77 2.62 8.86
C VAL A 68 -15.49 1.44 9.53
N GLN A 69 -14.73 0.47 10.03
CA GLN A 69 -15.23 -0.56 10.93
C GLN A 69 -14.31 -0.51 12.15
N GLU A 70 -14.84 -0.34 13.35
CA GLU A 70 -14.07 -0.41 14.61
C GLU A 70 -13.48 -1.83 14.80
N LEU A 71 -12.51 -2.19 13.97
CA LEU A 71 -11.82 -3.47 13.96
C LEU A 71 -10.78 -3.46 15.07
N LEU A 72 -11.29 -3.51 16.30
CA LEU A 72 -10.47 -3.74 17.48
C LEU A 72 -9.69 -5.05 17.33
N VAL A 73 -8.50 -5.11 17.94
CA VAL A 73 -7.61 -6.29 17.87
C VAL A 73 -8.33 -7.58 18.33
N GLU A 74 -9.23 -7.45 19.30
CA GLU A 74 -10.07 -8.55 19.81
C GLU A 74 -11.11 -9.09 18.80
N ASN A 75 -11.45 -8.35 17.75
CA ASN A 75 -12.43 -8.76 16.75
C ASN A 75 -11.85 -9.72 15.71
N TYR A 76 -10.53 -9.69 15.51
CA TYR A 76 -9.84 -10.56 14.55
C TYR A 76 -10.07 -12.06 14.83
N PRO A 77 -9.81 -12.60 16.03
CA PRO A 77 -10.04 -14.03 16.28
C PRO A 77 -11.52 -14.43 16.16
N LYS A 78 -12.44 -13.55 16.57
CA LYS A 78 -13.89 -13.79 16.43
C LYS A 78 -14.31 -13.91 14.97
N ARG A 79 -13.76 -13.04 14.11
CA ARG A 79 -14.01 -13.05 12.67
C ARG A 79 -13.44 -14.29 11.99
N ILE A 80 -12.22 -14.69 12.33
CA ILE A 80 -11.62 -15.93 11.83
C ILE A 80 -12.50 -17.13 12.20
N GLY A 81 -12.88 -17.24 13.47
CA GLY A 81 -13.74 -18.33 13.93
C GLY A 81 -15.10 -18.38 13.22
N PHE A 82 -15.70 -17.22 12.93
CA PHE A 82 -16.92 -17.15 12.13
C PHE A 82 -16.70 -17.63 10.69
N CYS A 83 -15.63 -17.19 10.03
CA CYS A 83 -15.29 -17.62 8.67
C CYS A 83 -15.06 -19.13 8.60
N ASP A 84 -14.30 -19.70 9.53
CA ASP A 84 -14.04 -21.14 9.60
C ASP A 84 -15.34 -21.93 9.80
N TRP A 85 -16.19 -21.46 10.72
CA TRP A 85 -17.50 -22.06 10.95
C TRP A 85 -18.38 -21.99 9.69
N LEU A 86 -18.40 -20.85 9.00
CA LEU A 86 -19.19 -20.65 7.78
C LEU A 86 -18.73 -21.61 6.67
N LEU A 87 -17.41 -21.72 6.48
CA LEU A 87 -16.81 -22.65 5.52
C LEU A 87 -17.16 -24.10 5.86
N MET A 88 -17.04 -24.50 7.12
CA MET A 88 -17.43 -25.85 7.56
C MET A 88 -18.90 -26.17 7.29
N LYS A 89 -19.80 -25.21 7.49
CA LYS A 89 -21.23 -25.36 7.20
C LYS A 89 -21.47 -25.51 5.70
N ASN A 90 -20.79 -24.71 4.88
CA ASN A 90 -20.91 -24.76 3.43
C ASN A 90 -20.36 -26.08 2.83
N THR A 91 -19.26 -26.61 3.38
CA THR A 91 -18.74 -27.93 2.96
C THR A 91 -19.72 -29.05 3.23
N ARG A 92 -20.50 -28.99 4.32
CA ARG A 92 -21.51 -30.00 4.66
C ARG A 92 -22.81 -29.82 3.86
N ASN A 93 -23.13 -28.60 3.46
CA ASN A 93 -24.29 -28.28 2.64
C ASN A 93 -23.93 -27.11 1.71
N VAL A 94 -23.74 -27.43 0.42
CA VAL A 94 -23.40 -26.45 -0.63
C VAL A 94 -24.43 -25.32 -0.78
N ASN A 95 -25.68 -25.54 -0.36
CA ASN A 95 -26.72 -24.52 -0.41
C ASN A 95 -26.81 -23.69 0.88
N PHE A 96 -25.96 -23.95 1.87
CA PHE A 96 -26.02 -23.26 3.17
C PHE A 96 -25.93 -21.74 3.01
N ILE A 97 -24.88 -21.25 2.34
CA ILE A 97 -24.67 -19.81 2.13
C ILE A 97 -25.82 -19.20 1.31
N ARG A 98 -26.34 -19.92 0.31
CA ARG A 98 -27.46 -19.46 -0.54
C ARG A 98 -28.74 -19.21 0.24
N ASN A 99 -28.91 -19.89 1.38
CA ASN A 99 -30.10 -19.79 2.21
C ASN A 99 -29.93 -18.79 3.37
N ILE A 100 -28.78 -18.10 3.46
CA ILE A 100 -28.59 -17.04 4.45
C ILE A 100 -29.18 -15.74 3.90
N LEU A 101 -30.14 -15.18 4.63
CA LEU A 101 -30.66 -13.84 4.39
C LEU A 101 -29.96 -12.87 5.34
N PHE A 102 -29.15 -11.96 4.80
CA PHE A 102 -28.57 -10.87 5.57
C PHE A 102 -29.54 -9.70 5.59
N THR A 103 -29.84 -9.20 6.78
CA THR A 103 -30.64 -7.99 7.02
C THR A 103 -29.80 -7.04 7.85
N ASP A 104 -29.86 -5.75 7.52
CA ASP A 104 -29.21 -4.69 8.29
C ASP A 104 -30.21 -3.53 8.49
N GLU A 105 -30.04 -2.78 9.56
CA GLU A 105 -30.86 -1.62 9.88
C GLU A 105 -30.17 -0.35 9.38
N ALA A 106 -30.76 0.31 8.39
CA ALA A 106 -30.30 1.62 7.93
C ALA A 106 -31.05 2.72 8.68
N THR A 107 -30.32 3.62 9.35
CA THR A 107 -30.90 4.82 9.96
C THR A 107 -30.93 5.95 8.94
N PHE A 108 -32.11 6.51 8.67
CA PHE A 108 -32.26 7.70 7.83
C PHE A 108 -32.59 8.91 8.70
N SER A 109 -31.68 9.89 8.77
CA SER A 109 -31.94 11.17 9.45
C SER A 109 -32.19 12.27 8.41
N ARG A 110 -33.20 13.12 8.66
CA ARG A 110 -33.56 14.24 7.77
C ARG A 110 -32.42 15.26 7.58
N ASN A 111 -31.45 15.27 8.49
CA ASN A 111 -30.34 16.22 8.50
C ASN A 111 -29.00 15.61 8.05
N GLY A 112 -28.96 14.32 7.70
CA GLY A 112 -27.76 13.67 7.18
C GLY A 112 -26.59 13.54 8.17
N ILE A 113 -26.85 13.73 9.46
CA ILE A 113 -25.86 13.51 10.52
C ILE A 113 -26.34 12.35 11.38
N THR A 114 -25.50 11.33 11.47
CA THR A 114 -25.44 10.30 12.52
C THR A 114 -24.01 10.22 12.96
#